data_AF-A0A9D1VKX6-F1
#
_entry.id   AF-A0A9D1VKX6-F1
#
_cell.length_a   1.000
_cell.length_b   1.000
_cell.length_c   1.000
_cell.angle_alpha   90.00
_cell.angle_beta   90.00
_cell.angle_gamma   90.00
#
_symmetry.space_group_name_H-M   'P 1'
#
loop_
_entity.id
_entity.type
_entity.pdbx_description
1 polymer ?
#
loop_
_entity_poly.entity_id
_entity_poly.type
_entity_poly.pdbx_seq_one_letter_code
_entity_poly.pdbx_strand_id
1 'polypeptide(L)'
;MRRLKGMFPVIVILLVILLLFGAYNLFRFPAAFRNLSDESLPAEQVSALRAELAAREDKKILVAYFSYSGTTKAVAEALVNQTGGDLFEIAPSQPYANPYTQGNMEIRRGDRPELRDQVENMEEYDIVFVGYPKMEQGYICV
;
A
#
# COMPACT_ATOMS: atom_id res chain seq x y z
N MET A 1 -26.43 16.89 51.95
CA MET A 1 -25.21 17.32 51.23
C MET A 1 -23.96 16.45 51.52
N ARG A 2 -24.06 15.10 51.60
CA ARG A 2 -22.89 14.22 51.86
C ARG A 2 -22.52 13.28 50.69
N ARG A 3 -23.31 13.21 49.62
CA ARG A 3 -23.11 12.26 48.50
C ARG A 3 -22.11 12.72 47.42
N LEU A 4 -21.81 14.02 47.29
CA LEU A 4 -20.86 14.51 46.27
C LEU A 4 -19.38 14.23 46.62
N LYS A 5 -19.00 14.22 47.91
CA LYS A 5 -17.59 14.05 48.30
C LYS A 5 -17.03 12.65 48.01
N GLY A 6 -17.88 11.61 48.07
CA GLY A 6 -17.51 10.23 47.72
C GLY A 6 -17.59 9.93 46.21
N MET A 7 -18.38 10.70 45.46
CA MET A 7 -18.47 10.58 43.99
C MET A 7 -17.32 11.29 43.27
N PHE A 8 -16.71 12.30 43.87
CA PHE A 8 -15.58 13.03 43.28
C PHE A 8 -14.41 12.14 42.85
N PRO A 9 -13.87 11.22 43.69
CA PRO A 9 -12.79 10.32 43.23
C PRO A 9 -13.24 9.35 42.12
N VAL A 10 -14.50 8.92 42.13
CA VAL A 10 -15.06 8.03 41.08
C VAL A 10 -15.14 8.77 39.74
N ILE A 11 -15.55 10.04 39.76
CA ILE A 11 -15.61 10.89 38.56
C ILE A 11 -14.20 11.13 37.99
N VAL A 12 -13.20 11.36 38.85
CA VAL A 12 -11.80 11.53 38.42
C VAL A 12 -11.26 10.25 37.78
N ILE A 13 -11.54 9.07 38.37
CA ILE A 13 -11.12 7.78 37.80
C ILE A 13 -11.78 7.56 36.44
N LEU A 14 -13.08 7.82 36.31
CA LEU A 14 -13.78 7.71 35.02
C LEU A 14 -13.23 8.67 33.97
N LEU A 15 -12.89 9.91 34.34
CA LEU A 15 -12.24 10.87 33.44
C LEU A 15 -10.87 10.38 32.98
N VAL A 16 -10.07 9.81 33.88
CA VAL A 16 -8.76 9.22 33.52
C VAL A 16 -8.93 8.03 32.59
N ILE A 17 -9.90 7.14 32.86
CA ILE A 17 -10.21 6.01 31.97
C ILE A 17 -10.67 6.51 30.59
N LEU A 18 -11.50 7.56 30.55
CA LEU A 18 -12.00 8.13 29.29
C LEU A 18 -10.88 8.83 28.51
N LEU A 19 -9.95 9.50 29.21
CA LEU A 19 -8.73 10.06 28.62
C LEU A 19 -7.81 8.97 28.09
N LEU A 20 -7.57 7.90 28.85
CA LEU A 20 -6.76 6.77 28.43
C LEU A 20 -7.41 6.04 27.25
N PHE A 21 -8.73 5.85 27.28
CA PHE A 21 -9.48 5.25 26.18
C PHE A 21 -9.46 6.15 24.94
N GLY A 22 -9.66 7.45 25.09
CA GLY A 22 -9.58 8.42 23.99
C GLY A 22 -8.17 8.51 23.40
N ALA A 23 -7.13 8.57 24.24
CA ALA A 23 -5.74 8.55 23.82
C ALA A 23 -5.35 7.21 23.18
N TYR A 24 -5.83 6.08 23.73
CA TYR A 24 -5.62 4.76 23.14
C TYR A 24 -6.32 4.64 21.79
N ASN A 25 -7.55 5.13 21.66
CA ASN A 25 -8.25 5.15 20.38
C ASN A 25 -7.54 6.08 19.39
N LEU A 26 -7.10 7.27 19.78
CA LEU A 26 -6.37 8.18 18.89
C LEU A 26 -4.99 7.63 18.48
N PHE A 27 -4.28 6.97 19.41
CA PHE A 27 -3.01 6.30 19.14
C PHE A 27 -3.17 5.05 18.27
N ARG A 28 -4.23 4.27 18.52
CA ARG A 28 -4.58 3.07 17.77
C ARG A 28 -5.21 3.40 16.43
N PHE A 29 -5.93 4.53 16.29
CA PHE A 29 -6.50 4.98 15.03
C PHE A 29 -5.33 5.15 14.07
N PRO A 30 -5.14 4.17 13.20
CA PRO A 30 -4.15 4.27 12.15
C PRO A 30 -4.64 5.35 11.19
N ALA A 31 -3.75 5.85 10.35
CA ALA A 31 -4.10 6.72 9.25
C ALA A 31 -5.42 6.24 8.64
N ALA A 32 -6.48 7.06 8.75
CA ALA A 32 -7.73 6.79 8.08
C ALA A 32 -7.37 6.43 6.65
N PHE A 33 -7.81 5.24 6.20
CA PHE A 33 -7.56 4.81 4.84
C PHE A 33 -7.87 5.97 3.91
N ARG A 34 -6.94 6.26 3.00
CA ARG A 34 -7.24 7.20 1.92
C ARG A 34 -8.44 6.61 1.21
N ASN A 35 -9.57 7.30 1.30
CA ASN A 35 -10.76 6.95 0.55
C ASN A 35 -10.44 7.32 -0.91
N LEU A 36 -9.81 6.40 -1.62
CA LEU A 36 -9.50 6.55 -3.03
C LEU A 36 -10.81 6.31 -3.80
N SER A 37 -11.15 7.18 -4.74
CA SER A 37 -12.22 6.86 -5.69
C SER A 37 -11.77 5.69 -6.55
N ASP A 38 -12.65 4.71 -6.68
CA ASP A 38 -12.42 3.61 -7.60
C ASP A 38 -12.75 4.08 -9.02
N GLU A 39 -11.70 4.40 -9.78
CA GLU A 39 -11.78 4.75 -11.20
C GLU A 39 -11.51 3.53 -12.09
N SER A 40 -11.59 2.31 -11.54
CA SER A 40 -11.37 1.09 -12.32
C SER A 40 -12.50 0.85 -13.32
N LEU A 41 -12.14 0.20 -14.43
CA LEU A 41 -13.11 -0.19 -15.44
C LEU A 41 -14.11 -1.20 -14.84
N PRO A 42 -15.41 -1.11 -15.19
CA PRO A 42 -16.39 -2.10 -14.76
C PRO A 42 -16.04 -3.48 -15.33
N ALA A 43 -16.47 -4.54 -14.63
CA ALA A 43 -16.07 -5.91 -14.91
C ALA A 43 -16.31 -6.37 -16.37
N GLU A 44 -17.37 -5.85 -17.02
CA GLU A 44 -17.68 -6.12 -18.43
C GLU A 44 -16.64 -5.49 -19.37
N GLN A 45 -16.19 -4.27 -19.10
CA GLN A 45 -15.15 -3.62 -19.89
C GLN A 45 -13.79 -4.30 -19.68
N VAL A 46 -13.51 -4.74 -18.45
CA VAL A 46 -12.30 -5.50 -18.14
C VAL A 46 -12.24 -6.83 -18.91
N SER A 47 -13.36 -7.55 -19.01
CA SER A 47 -13.38 -8.82 -19.73
C SER A 47 -13.20 -8.63 -21.24
N ALA A 48 -13.82 -7.62 -21.83
CA ALA A 48 -13.64 -7.25 -23.23
C ALA A 48 -12.18 -6.87 -23.53
N LEU A 49 -11.58 -5.99 -22.72
CA LEU A 49 -10.19 -5.56 -22.88
C LEU A 49 -9.20 -6.74 -22.74
N ARG A 50 -9.45 -7.65 -21.80
CA ARG A 50 -8.62 -8.86 -21.66
C ARG A 50 -8.70 -9.76 -22.89
N ALA A 51 -9.87 -9.92 -23.49
CA ALA A 51 -10.04 -10.72 -24.69
C ALA A 51 -9.30 -10.10 -25.90
N GLU A 52 -9.36 -8.78 -26.02
CA GLU A 52 -8.62 -8.02 -27.04
C GLU A 52 -7.09 -8.18 -26.88
N LEU A 53 -6.58 -7.96 -25.67
CA LEU A 53 -5.15 -8.12 -25.36
C LEU A 53 -4.66 -9.57 -25.51
N ALA A 54 -5.53 -10.55 -25.23
CA ALA A 54 -5.21 -11.96 -25.46
C ALA A 54 -5.07 -12.29 -26.95
N ALA A 55 -5.87 -11.66 -27.81
CA ALA A 55 -5.84 -11.85 -29.26
C ALA A 55 -4.67 -11.12 -29.95
N ARG A 56 -4.11 -10.07 -29.34
CA ARG A 56 -2.94 -9.34 -29.87
C ARG A 56 -1.65 -10.15 -29.68
N GLU A 57 -0.92 -10.36 -30.77
CA GLU A 57 0.38 -11.06 -30.75
C GLU A 57 1.55 -10.13 -30.38
N ASP A 58 1.41 -8.82 -30.58
CA ASP A 58 2.45 -7.79 -30.45
C ASP A 58 2.37 -6.97 -29.15
N LYS A 59 1.71 -7.51 -28.13
CA LYS A 59 1.53 -6.80 -26.84
C LYS A 59 2.86 -6.61 -26.10
N LYS A 60 3.08 -5.40 -25.59
CA LYS A 60 4.22 -5.09 -24.72
C LYS A 60 3.83 -5.21 -23.26
N ILE A 61 4.63 -5.95 -22.50
CA ILE A 61 4.36 -6.26 -21.09
C ILE A 61 5.50 -5.71 -20.24
N LEU A 62 5.16 -4.94 -19.21
CA LEU A 62 6.07 -4.50 -18.16
C LEU A 62 5.78 -5.26 -16.88
N VAL A 63 6.82 -5.79 -16.24
CA VAL A 63 6.75 -6.35 -14.89
C VAL A 63 7.54 -5.44 -13.96
N ALA A 64 6.83 -4.52 -13.31
CA ALA A 64 7.39 -3.60 -12.32
C ALA A 64 7.28 -4.22 -10.92
N TYR A 65 8.35 -4.19 -10.11
CA TYR A 65 8.31 -4.75 -8.77
C TYR A 65 9.12 -3.97 -7.75
N PHE A 66 8.66 -3.95 -6.49
CA PHE A 66 9.46 -3.58 -5.33
C PHE A 66 9.82 -4.83 -4.53
N SER A 67 11.07 -4.97 -4.07
CA SER A 67 11.48 -6.08 -3.20
C SER A 67 12.50 -5.65 -2.16
N TYR A 68 12.27 -6.05 -0.91
CA TYR A 68 13.23 -5.85 0.19
C TYR A 68 14.05 -7.11 0.46
N SER A 69 13.39 -8.27 0.64
CA SER A 69 14.04 -9.56 0.94
C SER A 69 14.34 -10.42 -0.30
N GLY A 70 14.02 -9.95 -1.50
CA GLY A 70 14.22 -10.68 -2.76
C GLY A 70 13.08 -11.64 -3.15
N THR A 71 12.07 -11.85 -2.31
CA THR A 71 10.96 -12.78 -2.63
C THR A 71 10.14 -12.31 -3.82
N THR A 72 9.73 -11.04 -3.83
CA THR A 72 8.98 -10.46 -4.95
C THR A 72 9.82 -10.41 -6.23
N LYS A 73 11.13 -10.18 -6.11
CA LYS A 73 12.07 -10.20 -7.24
C LYS A 73 12.05 -11.55 -7.95
N ALA A 74 12.16 -12.64 -7.19
CA ALA A 74 12.13 -13.98 -7.76
C ALA A 74 10.82 -14.28 -8.51
N VAL A 75 9.68 -13.77 -8.01
CA VAL A 75 8.39 -13.91 -8.70
C VAL A 75 8.33 -13.06 -9.96
N ALA A 76 8.84 -11.82 -9.92
CA ALA A 76 8.88 -10.94 -11.08
C ALA A 76 9.77 -11.49 -12.20
N GLU A 77 10.95 -12.03 -11.87
CA GLU A 77 11.83 -12.72 -12.81
C GLU A 77 11.15 -13.96 -13.41
N ALA A 78 10.44 -14.75 -12.60
CA ALA A 78 9.67 -15.89 -13.10
C ALA A 78 8.54 -15.47 -14.06
N LEU A 79 7.86 -14.36 -13.78
CA LEU A 79 6.83 -13.80 -14.67
C LEU A 79 7.43 -13.35 -15.99
N VAL A 80 8.53 -12.59 -15.97
CA VAL A 80 9.22 -12.16 -17.20
C VAL A 80 9.68 -13.35 -18.04
N ASN A 81 10.20 -14.40 -17.41
CA ASN A 81 10.58 -15.62 -18.13
C ASN A 81 9.40 -16.32 -18.82
N GLN A 82 8.16 -16.14 -18.33
CA GLN A 82 6.96 -16.72 -18.93
C GLN A 82 6.32 -15.79 -19.97
N THR A 83 6.37 -14.49 -19.75
CA THR A 83 5.68 -13.49 -20.59
C THR A 83 6.56 -12.90 -21.68
N GLY A 84 7.89 -12.97 -21.54
CA GLY A 84 8.85 -12.27 -22.40
C GLY A 84 8.83 -10.74 -22.25
N GLY A 85 8.22 -10.23 -21.17
CA GLY A 85 8.11 -8.78 -20.91
C GLY A 85 9.38 -8.15 -20.34
N ASP A 86 9.36 -6.84 -20.18
CA ASP A 86 10.45 -6.08 -19.58
C ASP A 86 10.37 -6.10 -18.05
N LEU A 87 11.54 -6.15 -17.41
CA LEU A 87 11.65 -6.16 -15.94
C LEU A 87 12.06 -4.78 -15.43
N PHE A 88 11.30 -4.23 -14.50
CA PHE A 88 11.62 -2.95 -13.86
C PHE A 88 11.60 -3.06 -12.33
N GLU A 89 12.68 -2.64 -11.68
CA GLU A 89 12.77 -2.59 -10.22
C GLU A 89 12.38 -1.19 -9.71
N ILE A 90 11.28 -1.12 -8.97
CA ILE A 90 10.82 0.06 -8.25
C ILE A 90 11.68 0.20 -6.99
N ALA A 91 12.79 0.94 -7.09
CA ALA A 91 13.69 1.21 -5.98
C ALA A 91 13.56 2.68 -5.52
N PRO A 92 13.47 2.95 -4.21
CA PRO A 92 13.56 4.32 -3.70
C PRO A 92 15.00 4.86 -3.90
N SER A 93 15.13 6.18 -4.10
CA SER A 93 16.44 6.86 -4.20
C SER A 93 17.29 6.66 -2.94
N GLN A 94 16.64 6.58 -1.78
CA GLN A 94 17.26 6.19 -0.52
C GLN A 94 16.75 4.82 -0.08
N PRO A 95 17.62 3.79 -0.01
CA PRO A 95 17.21 2.45 0.39
C PRO A 95 16.61 2.41 1.81
N TYR A 96 15.55 1.62 1.99
CA TYR A 96 14.97 1.40 3.31
C TYR A 96 15.90 0.59 4.21
N ALA A 97 16.23 1.13 5.38
CA ALA A 97 16.87 0.36 6.45
C ALA A 97 15.87 -0.59 7.13
N ASN A 98 14.59 -0.18 7.22
CA ASN A 98 13.49 -1.02 7.69
C ASN A 98 12.21 -0.57 6.97
N PRO A 99 11.72 -1.33 5.98
CA PRO A 99 10.57 -0.94 5.18
C PRO A 99 9.27 -0.90 5.99
N TYR A 100 9.17 -1.70 7.06
CA TYR A 100 7.97 -1.75 7.89
C TYR A 100 7.81 -0.48 8.73
N THR A 101 8.88 0.02 9.35
CA THR A 101 8.80 1.23 10.16
C THR A 101 8.76 2.49 9.29
N GLN A 102 9.60 2.55 8.26
CA GLN A 102 9.67 3.71 7.38
C GLN A 102 8.40 3.86 6.53
N GLY A 103 7.92 2.78 5.91
CA GLY A 103 6.68 2.81 5.14
C GLY A 103 5.46 3.20 5.97
N ASN A 104 5.38 2.75 7.24
CA ASN A 104 4.32 3.18 8.16
C ASN A 104 4.39 4.68 8.49
N MET A 105 5.60 5.25 8.63
CA MET A 105 5.76 6.70 8.84
C MET A 105 5.37 7.49 7.61
N GLU A 106 5.77 7.05 6.42
CA GLU A 106 5.44 7.68 5.14
C GLU A 106 3.93 7.68 4.89
N ILE A 107 3.24 6.56 5.15
CA ILE A 107 1.77 6.49 5.04
C ILE A 107 1.10 7.50 5.98
N ARG A 108 1.57 7.60 7.24
CA ARG A 108 1.02 8.54 8.24
C ARG A 108 1.25 10.00 7.87
N ARG A 109 2.38 10.32 7.24
CA ARG A 109 2.71 11.67 6.78
C ARG A 109 2.14 12.00 5.41
N GLY A 110 1.73 10.96 4.67
CA GLY A 110 1.25 11.05 3.31
C GLY A 110 2.35 11.16 2.26
N ASP A 111 3.60 10.91 2.64
CA ASP A 111 4.80 11.07 1.83
C ASP A 111 4.80 10.15 0.59
N ARG A 112 5.56 10.54 -0.43
CA ARG A 112 5.85 9.73 -1.62
C ARG A 112 7.36 9.72 -1.82
N PRO A 113 8.04 8.61 -1.48
CA PRO A 113 9.48 8.49 -1.67
C PRO A 113 9.85 8.71 -3.13
N GLU A 114 10.93 9.45 -3.35
CA GLU A 114 11.53 9.60 -4.68
C GLU A 114 12.07 8.24 -5.13
N LEU A 115 11.83 7.91 -6.40
CA LEU A 115 12.33 6.68 -7.02
C LEU A 115 13.70 6.93 -7.65
N ARG A 116 14.56 5.93 -7.58
CA ARG A 116 15.90 5.97 -8.16
C ARG A 116 15.85 6.11 -9.68
N ASP A 117 14.93 5.40 -10.30
CA ASP A 117 14.79 5.28 -11.75
C ASP A 117 13.31 5.47 -12.16
N GLN A 118 13.08 5.77 -13.43
CA GLN A 118 11.75 5.83 -14.04
C GLN A 118 11.70 4.92 -15.26
N VAL A 119 10.49 4.46 -15.60
CA VAL A 119 10.26 3.71 -16.83
C VAL A 119 10.20 4.70 -17.99
N GLU A 120 11.10 4.53 -18.96
CA GLU A 120 11.06 5.28 -20.21
C GLU A 120 9.92 4.75 -21.09
N ASN A 121 9.23 5.65 -21.80
CA ASN A 121 8.14 5.35 -22.75
C ASN A 121 7.02 4.45 -22.17
N MET A 122 6.50 4.83 -20.99
CA MET A 122 5.44 4.08 -20.29
C MET A 122 4.20 3.83 -21.17
N GLU A 123 3.92 4.72 -22.12
CA GLU A 123 2.83 4.66 -23.09
C GLU A 123 2.95 3.50 -24.10
N GLU A 124 4.13 2.90 -24.26
CA GLU A 124 4.32 1.76 -25.16
C GLU A 124 3.81 0.44 -24.59
N TYR A 125 3.61 0.35 -23.28
CA TYR A 125 3.21 -0.89 -22.62
C TYR A 125 1.68 -1.05 -22.59
N ASP A 126 1.21 -2.19 -23.07
CA ASP A 126 -0.21 -2.55 -23.02
C ASP A 126 -0.61 -3.14 -21.66
N ILE A 127 0.33 -3.85 -21.02
CA ILE A 127 0.09 -4.56 -19.76
C ILE A 127 1.20 -4.23 -18.78
N VAL A 128 0.83 -3.77 -17.58
CA VAL A 128 1.76 -3.50 -16.49
C VAL A 128 1.38 -4.36 -15.29
N PHE A 129 2.25 -5.31 -14.94
CA PHE A 129 2.20 -6.01 -13.66
C PHE A 129 2.94 -5.20 -12.62
N VAL A 130 2.31 -5.00 -11.45
CA VAL A 130 2.92 -4.30 -10.30
C VAL A 130 3.00 -5.25 -9.12
N GLY A 131 4.21 -5.67 -8.76
CA GLY A 131 4.47 -6.58 -7.64
C GLY A 131 5.08 -5.86 -6.43
N TYR A 132 4.59 -6.15 -5.24
CA TYR A 132 5.20 -5.64 -4.00
C TYR A 132 4.96 -6.62 -2.85
N PRO A 133 5.85 -6.67 -1.84
CA PRO A 133 5.63 -7.49 -0.66
C PRO A 133 4.41 -6.98 0.11
N LYS A 134 3.66 -7.91 0.69
CA LYS A 134 2.66 -7.57 1.70
C LYS A 134 3.38 -6.97 2.92
N MET A 135 3.37 -5.65 3.04
CA MET A 135 4.09 -4.91 4.09
C MET A 135 3.29 -4.76 5.41
N GLU A 136 2.38 -5.70 5.66
CA GLU A 136 1.27 -5.49 6.58
C GLU A 136 1.41 -6.19 7.93
N GLN A 137 1.21 -5.43 9.01
CA GLN A 137 0.47 -5.87 10.19
C GLN A 137 -0.82 -5.02 10.30
N GLY A 138 -1.88 -5.38 9.55
CA GLY A 138 -3.24 -4.89 9.79
C GLY A 138 -3.82 -3.70 9.00
N TYR A 139 -3.27 -3.28 7.85
CA TYR A 139 -3.93 -2.40 6.86
C TYR A 139 -3.90 -2.95 5.42
N ILE A 140 -5.07 -3.26 4.85
CA ILE A 140 -5.26 -3.65 3.44
C ILE A 140 -4.48 -2.71 2.50
N CYS A 141 -3.40 -3.19 1.88
CA CYS A 141 -2.77 -2.44 0.79
C CYS A 141 -3.56 -2.69 -0.49
N VAL A 142 -3.60 -1.65 -1.33
CA VAL A 142 -4.47 -1.34 -2.49
C VAL A 142 -5.89 -0.95 -2.10
#